data_AF-A0A803N8R7-F1
#
_entry.id   AF-A0A803N8R7-F1
#
_cell.length_a   1.000
_cell.length_b   1.000
_cell.length_c   1.000
_cell.angle_alpha   90.00
_cell.angle_beta   90.00
_cell.angle_gamma   90.00
#
_symmetry.space_group_name_H-M   'P 1'
#
loop_
_entity.id
_entity.type
_entity.pdbx_description
1 polymer ?
#
loop_
_entity_poly.entity_id
_entity_poly.type
_entity_poly.pdbx_seq_one_letter_code
_entity_poly.pdbx_strand_id
1 'polypeptide(L)'
;MVNQINGEYAAKDARMIAYLEVTRKLIKEFKEFKIDQVLRNLNTEADAMENLGSNINPEEFGAIPLVHVLSPAIEKESTMNVHEIQTDPTGEEESS
;
A
#
# COMPACT_ATOMS: atom_id res chain seq x y z
N MET A 1 -8.89 -12.23 8.19
CA MET A 1 -9.66 -11.15 7.53
C MET A 1 -10.89 -11.67 6.78
N VAL A 2 -10.78 -12.69 5.92
CA VAL A 2 -11.93 -13.26 5.17
C VAL A 2 -13.13 -13.56 6.07
N ASN A 3 -12.90 -14.27 7.18
CA ASN A 3 -13.97 -14.60 8.13
C ASN A 3 -14.55 -13.36 8.84
N GLN A 4 -13.80 -12.25 8.96
CA GLN A 4 -14.33 -10.99 9.50
C GLN A 4 -15.16 -10.24 8.47
N ILE A 5 -14.75 -10.29 7.20
CA ILE A 5 -15.49 -9.74 6.06
C ILE A 5 -16.82 -10.49 5.88
N ASN A 6 -16.79 -11.82 5.96
CA ASN A 6 -17.98 -12.69 5.92
C ASN A 6 -18.84 -12.61 7.20
N GLY A 7 -18.37 -11.95 8.26
CA GLY A 7 -19.11 -11.78 9.52
C GLY A 7 -19.05 -12.98 10.47
N GLU A 8 -18.26 -14.01 10.15
CA GLU A 8 -18.03 -15.18 11.00
C GLU A 8 -17.19 -14.84 12.25
N TYR A 9 -16.32 -13.84 12.16
CA TYR A 9 -15.52 -13.35 13.28
C TYR A 9 -15.66 -11.85 13.50
N ALA A 10 -15.63 -11.43 14.76
CA ALA A 10 -15.57 -10.02 15.14
C ALA A 10 -14.15 -9.45 14.99
N ALA A 11 -14.04 -8.21 14.54
CA ALA A 11 -12.84 -7.39 14.68
C ALA A 11 -12.84 -6.73 16.07
N LYS A 12 -11.73 -6.85 16.81
CA LYS A 12 -11.60 -6.32 18.18
C LYS A 12 -10.72 -5.09 18.29
N ASP A 13 -9.69 -5.00 17.46
CA ASP A 13 -8.76 -3.87 17.43
C ASP A 13 -9.38 -2.70 16.64
N ALA A 14 -9.19 -1.48 17.14
CA ALA A 14 -9.76 -0.27 16.53
C ALA A 14 -9.33 -0.09 15.06
N ARG A 15 -8.08 -0.40 14.71
CA ARG A 15 -7.59 -0.30 13.32
C ARG A 15 -8.24 -1.36 12.44
N MET A 16 -8.36 -2.58 12.96
CA MET A 16 -9.01 -3.68 12.24
C MET A 16 -10.50 -3.40 11.99
N ILE A 17 -11.18 -2.77 12.95
CA ILE A 17 -12.57 -2.31 12.78
C ILE A 17 -12.64 -1.25 11.67
N ALA A 18 -11.74 -0.27 11.68
CA ALA A 18 -11.70 0.78 10.66
C ALA A 18 -11.45 0.22 9.24
N TYR A 19 -10.50 -0.72 9.10
CA TYR A 19 -10.28 -1.43 7.83
C TYR A 19 -11.55 -2.17 7.38
N LEU A 20 -12.20 -2.90 8.29
CA LEU A 20 -13.42 -3.66 7.98
C LEU A 20 -14.56 -2.76 7.52
N GLU A 21 -14.72 -1.57 8.10
CA GLU A 21 -15.71 -0.58 7.67
C GLU A 21 -15.45 -0.07 6.25
N VAL A 22 -14.19 0.27 5.93
CA VAL A 22 -13.82 0.72 4.58
C VAL A 22 -14.01 -0.41 3.58
N THR A 23 -13.54 -1.62 3.87
CA THR A 23 -13.72 -2.79 3.00
C THR A 23 -15.21 -3.04 2.73
N ARG A 24 -16.07 -2.96 3.75
CA ARG A 24 -17.53 -3.13 3.58
C ARG A 24 -18.18 -2.04 2.74
N LYS A 25 -17.67 -0.81 2.77
CA LYS A 25 -18.15 0.27 1.90
C LYS A 25 -17.76 -0.02 0.45
N LEU A 26 -16.50 -0.37 0.21
CA LEU A 26 -15.99 -0.70 -1.13
C LEU A 26 -16.70 -1.90 -1.75
N ILE A 27 -16.95 -2.97 -0.98
CA ILE A 27 -17.65 -4.16 -1.47
C ILE A 27 -19.04 -3.80 -2.05
N LYS A 28 -19.74 -2.81 -1.46
CA LYS A 28 -21.07 -2.38 -1.94
C LYS A 28 -21.03 -1.67 -3.29
N GLU A 29 -19.86 -1.23 -3.75
CA GLU A 29 -19.67 -0.61 -5.06
C GLU A 29 -19.61 -1.65 -6.17
N PHE A 30 -19.28 -2.91 -5.84
CA PHE A 30 -19.25 -4.01 -6.78
C PHE A 30 -20.63 -4.66 -6.92
N LYS A 31 -21.01 -5.03 -8.15
CA LYS A 31 -22.26 -5.75 -8.43
C LYS A 31 -22.28 -7.15 -7.80
N GLU A 32 -21.12 -7.81 -7.81
CA GLU A 32 -20.91 -9.12 -7.21
C GLU A 32 -19.49 -9.16 -6.64
N PHE A 33 -19.32 -9.79 -5.48
CA PHE A 33 -18.05 -9.88 -4.78
C PHE A 33 -17.90 -11.26 -4.14
N LYS A 34 -16.71 -11.85 -4.28
CA LYS A 34 -16.33 -13.10 -3.62
C LYS A 34 -14.94 -12.96 -3.02
N ILE A 35 -14.75 -13.55 -1.85
CA ILE A 35 -13.46 -13.60 -1.15
C ILE A 35 -13.22 -15.02 -0.63
N ASP A 36 -12.06 -15.57 -0.96
CA ASP A 36 -11.66 -16.92 -0.56
C ASP A 36 -10.32 -16.87 0.18
N GLN A 37 -10.13 -17.78 1.15
CA GLN A 37 -8.82 -17.99 1.75
C GLN A 37 -8.00 -18.95 0.89
N VAL A 38 -6.82 -18.52 0.46
CA VAL A 38 -5.85 -19.35 -0.25
C VAL A 38 -4.59 -19.54 0.58
N LEU A 39 -3.85 -20.61 0.30
CA LEU A 39 -2.56 -20.86 0.94
C LEU A 39 -1.53 -19.80 0.51
N ARG A 40 -0.57 -19.46 1.40
CA ARG A 40 0.47 -18.44 1.12
C ARG A 40 1.26 -18.74 -0.15
N ASN A 41 1.58 -20.02 -0.42
CA ASN A 41 2.27 -20.42 -1.65
C ASN A 41 1.46 -20.22 -2.94
N LEU A 42 0.16 -19.93 -2.84
CA LEU A 42 -0.72 -19.59 -3.96
C LEU A 42 -0.97 -18.08 -4.07
N ASN A 43 -0.48 -17.28 -3.12
CA ASN A 43 -0.58 -15.81 -3.11
C ASN A 43 0.76 -15.14 -3.46
N THR A 44 1.66 -15.87 -4.14
CA THR A 44 3.06 -15.49 -4.35
C THR A 44 3.25 -14.14 -5.04
N GLU A 45 2.34 -13.76 -5.93
CA GLU A 45 2.39 -12.48 -6.62
C GLU A 45 2.17 -11.30 -5.66
N ALA A 46 1.07 -11.32 -4.91
CA ALA A 46 0.78 -10.28 -3.92
C ALA A 46 1.85 -10.25 -2.81
N ASP A 47 2.39 -11.41 -2.44
CA ASP A 47 3.49 -11.52 -1.48
C ASP A 47 4.79 -10.92 -2.04
N ALA A 48 5.09 -11.14 -3.33
CA ALA A 48 6.23 -10.52 -4.00
C ALA A 48 6.07 -9.00 -4.06
N MET A 49 4.86 -8.50 -4.34
CA MET A 49 4.57 -7.06 -4.31
C MET A 49 4.73 -6.47 -2.90
N GLU A 50 4.29 -7.17 -1.85
CA GLU A 50 4.48 -6.73 -0.47
C GLU A 50 5.96 -6.71 -0.07
N ASN A 51 6.73 -7.73 -0.44
CA ASN A 51 8.17 -7.77 -0.23
C ASN A 51 8.91 -6.65 -0.97
N LEU A 52 8.47 -6.30 -2.19
CA LEU A 52 9.01 -5.15 -2.92
C LEU A 52 8.70 -3.84 -2.21
N GLY A 53 7.47 -3.65 -1.74
CA GLY A 53 7.05 -2.45 -1.01
C GLY A 53 7.71 -2.31 0.37
N SER A 54 7.98 -3.41 1.06
CA SER A 54 8.60 -3.39 2.40
C SER A 54 10.11 -3.21 2.38
N ASN A 55 10.79 -3.66 1.31
CA ASN A 55 12.24 -3.53 1.14
C ASN A 55 12.62 -2.44 0.13
N ILE A 56 11.74 -1.49 -0.13
CA ILE A 56 11.98 -0.45 -1.13
C ILE A 56 13.05 0.53 -0.62
N ASN A 57 14.20 0.53 -1.29
CA ASN A 57 15.29 1.47 -1.02
C ASN A 57 15.14 2.69 -1.96
N PRO A 58 14.88 3.90 -1.44
CA PRO A 58 14.68 5.10 -2.27
C PRO A 58 15.89 5.39 -3.18
N GLU A 59 17.09 5.04 -2.74
CA GLU A 59 18.36 5.24 -3.47
C GLU A 59 18.49 4.34 -4.71
N GLU A 60 17.83 3.18 -4.73
CA GLU A 60 17.88 2.24 -5.88
C GLU A 60 16.87 2.60 -6.98
N PHE A 61 15.83 3.39 -6.65
CA PHE A 61 14.70 3.70 -7.52
C PHE A 61 14.73 5.14 -8.07
N GLY A 62 15.92 5.70 -8.31
CA GLY A 62 16.15 7.14 -8.60
C GLY A 62 15.32 7.82 -9.71
N ALA A 63 14.54 7.09 -10.50
CA ALA A 63 13.61 7.64 -11.50
C ALA A 63 12.11 7.55 -11.11
N ILE A 64 11.75 6.83 -10.05
CA ILE A 64 10.36 6.63 -9.62
C ILE A 64 10.15 7.37 -8.29
N PRO A 65 9.28 8.40 -8.24
CA PRO A 65 8.96 9.07 -6.99
C PRO A 65 8.42 8.09 -5.96
N LEU A 66 9.13 7.94 -4.84
CA LEU A 66 8.73 7.07 -3.75
C LEU A 66 8.00 7.90 -2.67
N VAL A 67 6.74 7.54 -2.40
CA VAL A 67 5.95 8.16 -1.34
C VAL A 67 5.87 7.20 -0.16
N HIS A 68 6.42 7.61 0.98
CA HIS A 68 6.32 6.84 2.22
C HIS A 68 5.16 7.36 3.07
N VAL A 69 4.14 6.51 3.26
CA VAL A 69 2.94 6.82 4.04
C VAL A 69 3.11 6.32 5.47
N LEU A 70 3.29 7.23 6.42
CA LEU A 70 3.61 6.91 7.83
C LEU A 70 2.38 6.62 8.71
N SER A 71 1.19 7.09 8.30
CA SER A 71 -0.08 6.81 8.98
C SER A 71 -0.88 5.76 8.21
N PRO A 72 -1.77 4.99 8.86
CA PRO A 72 -2.62 4.04 8.15
C PRO A 72 -3.42 4.76 7.05
N ALA A 73 -3.38 4.27 5.81
CA ALA A 73 -4.07 4.84 4.65
C ALA A 73 -5.61 4.86 4.75
N ILE A 74 -6.16 4.58 5.93
CA ILE A 74 -7.58 4.65 6.30
C ILE A 74 -7.95 6.06 6.79
N GLU A 75 -6.97 6.84 7.23
CA GLU A 75 -7.19 8.21 7.69
C GLU A 75 -7.46 9.12 6.48
N LYS A 76 -8.49 9.97 6.57
CA LYS A 76 -8.94 10.84 5.46
C LYS A 76 -7.90 11.88 5.03
N GLU A 77 -6.86 12.09 5.85
CA GLU A 77 -5.73 12.96 5.59
C GLU A 77 -4.45 12.16 5.84
N SER A 78 -4.04 11.37 4.85
CA SER A 78 -2.70 10.77 4.86
C SER A 78 -1.68 11.88 4.59
N THR A 79 -0.91 12.28 5.60
CA THR A 79 0.24 13.17 5.41
C THR A 79 1.32 12.43 4.62
N MET A 80 1.42 12.72 3.33
CA MET A 80 2.41 12.12 2.44
C MET A 80 3.75 12.84 2.60
N ASN A 81 4.78 12.13 3.04
CA ASN A 81 6.15 12.65 2.97
C ASN A 81 6.73 12.26 1.60
N VAL A 82 6.67 13.20 0.65
CA VAL A 82 7.33 13.06 -0.65
C VAL A 82 8.82 13.27 -0.42
N HIS A 83 9.64 12.27 -0.70
CA HIS A 83 11.09 12.49 -0.77
C HIS A 83 11.36 13.18 -2.11
N GLU A 84 11.56 14.50 -2.06
CA GLU A 84 12.04 15.27 -3.20
C GLU A 84 13.52 14.92 -3.40
N ILE A 85 13.81 14.17 -4.46
CA ILE A 85 15.19 13.98 -4.91
C ILE A 85 15.69 15.35 -5.34
N GLN A 86 16.76 15.83 -4.68
CA GLN A 86 17.52 16.99 -5.10
C GLN A 86 17.92 16.79 -6.58
N THR A 87 17.21 17.43 -7.49
CA THR A 87 17.70 17.57 -8.85
C THR A 87 18.76 18.65 -8.79
N ASP A 88 20.04 18.24 -8.80
CA ASP A 88 21.12 19.18 -9.04
C ASP A 88 20.85 19.85 -10.41
N PRO A 89 20.69 21.18 -10.48
CA PRO A 89 20.67 21.84 -11.76
C PRO A 89 22.11 22.10 -12.21
N THR A 90 22.27 22.26 -13.52
CA THR A 90 23.45 22.78 -14.23
C THR A 90 24.50 21.70 -14.50
N GLY A 91 24.71 21.22 -15.73
CA GLY A 91 24.77 21.98 -16.98
C GLY A 91 26.24 22.07 -17.39
N GLU A 92 26.57 21.32 -18.45
CA GLU A 92 27.57 21.58 -19.51
C GLU A 92 28.81 22.44 -19.17
N GLU A 93 30.00 21.95 -19.53
CA GLU A 93 30.82 22.51 -20.63
C GLU A 93 32.06 21.65 -20.88
N GLU A 94 32.48 21.64 -22.14
CA GLU A 94 33.53 20.81 -22.73
C GLU A 94 34.98 21.23 -22.39
N SER A 95 35.90 20.32 -22.73
CA SER A 95 37.30 20.56 -23.15
C SER A 95 38.27 21.29 -22.21
N SER A 96 39.30 20.58 -21.75
CA SER A 96 40.58 20.50 -22.50
C SER A 96 41.52 19.44 -21.93
#